data_AF-A0A2K9Z4K4-F1
#
_entry.id   AF-A0A2K9Z4K4-F1
#
_cell.length_a   1.000
_cell.length_b   1.000
_cell.length_c   1.000
_cell.angle_alpha   90.00
_cell.angle_beta   90.00
_cell.angle_gamma   90.00
#
_symmetry.space_group_name_H-M   'P 1'
#
loop_
_entity.id
_entity.type
_entity.pdbx_description
1 polymer ?
#
loop_
_entity_poly.entity_id
_entity_poly.type
_entity_poly.pdbx_seq_one_letter_code
_entity_poly.pdbx_strand_id
1 'polypeptide(L)'
;MRPHRSKSIRLDRIWPPNETTELLSQIGGRPNLPPDWVWPTIDFEDGTTASLDFLAQINLEELPDIEARGALPKSGMLYFFALSQSNEPLESYGSDAWRVLYYPDNPADLSSRPAPEDAGWKIDHLDYGQTDASSYRNPDGPRGELFPRCTVRFTVIDVWDLPRFSGRDDPRLRPFEDAICGEPADLASQLALRMSSGISGKI
;
A
#
# COMPACT_ATOMS: atom_id res chain seq x y z
N MET A 1 -13.53 -24.29 -23.81
CA MET A 1 -14.20 -23.39 -22.85
C MET A 1 -13.31 -22.16 -22.71
N ARG A 2 -13.77 -20.96 -23.07
CA ARG A 2 -12.94 -19.75 -22.96
C ARG A 2 -12.83 -19.39 -21.47
N PRO A 3 -11.64 -19.11 -20.92
CA PRO A 3 -11.54 -18.69 -19.52
C PRO A 3 -12.24 -17.34 -19.39
N HIS A 4 -13.16 -17.22 -18.44
CA HIS A 4 -13.86 -15.98 -18.18
C HIS A 4 -12.82 -14.89 -17.85
N ARG A 5 -12.86 -13.80 -18.61
CA ARG A 5 -12.03 -12.60 -18.39
C ARG A 5 -12.92 -11.56 -17.72
N SER A 6 -12.45 -10.98 -16.62
CA SER A 6 -13.09 -9.83 -16.00
C SER A 6 -12.33 -8.56 -16.31
N LYS A 7 -13.07 -7.44 -16.36
CA LYS A 7 -12.50 -6.11 -16.45
C LYS A 7 -11.95 -5.71 -15.07
N SER A 8 -10.74 -5.17 -15.06
CA SER A 8 -10.10 -4.61 -13.87
C SER A 8 -9.44 -3.28 -14.19
N ILE A 9 -9.15 -2.49 -13.15
CA ILE A 9 -8.49 -1.21 -13.26
C ILE A 9 -7.01 -1.40 -12.88
N ARG A 10 -6.10 -1.15 -13.82
CA ARG A 10 -4.67 -1.10 -13.55
C ARG A 10 -4.26 0.34 -13.26
N LEU A 11 -3.47 0.52 -12.21
CA LEU A 11 -2.83 1.80 -11.88
C LEU A 11 -1.48 1.85 -12.59
N ASP A 12 -1.37 2.72 -13.58
CA ASP A 12 -0.13 2.99 -14.30
C ASP A 12 0.54 4.22 -13.67
N ARG A 13 1.77 4.06 -13.18
CA ARG A 13 2.59 5.21 -12.74
C ARG A 13 2.92 6.07 -13.94
N ILE A 14 2.79 7.39 -13.79
CA ILE A 14 3.21 8.35 -14.80
C ILE A 14 4.73 8.54 -14.71
N TRP A 15 5.39 8.47 -15.86
CA TRP A 15 6.83 8.64 -15.99
C TRP A 15 7.12 9.64 -17.13
N PRO A 16 7.96 10.67 -16.89
CA PRO A 16 8.77 10.89 -15.69
C PRO A 16 7.98 11.45 -14.49
N PRO A 17 8.44 11.29 -13.24
CA PRO A 17 7.67 11.66 -12.04
C PRO A 17 7.44 13.16 -11.86
N ASN A 18 8.15 13.99 -12.62
CA ASN A 18 8.00 15.44 -12.66
C ASN A 18 7.07 15.92 -13.80
N GLU A 19 6.42 15.01 -14.51
CA GLU A 19 5.42 15.36 -15.52
C GLU A 19 4.24 16.09 -14.87
N THR A 20 3.98 17.32 -15.32
CA THR A 20 2.82 18.10 -14.87
C THR A 20 1.54 17.45 -15.37
N THR A 21 0.61 17.21 -14.46
CA THR A 21 -0.65 16.53 -14.73
C THR A 21 -1.77 17.13 -13.89
N GLU A 22 -3.00 17.09 -14.40
CA GLU A 22 -4.22 17.51 -13.69
C GLU A 22 -4.77 16.41 -12.77
N LEU A 23 -4.16 15.22 -12.78
CA LEU A 23 -4.60 14.09 -11.96
C LEU A 23 -4.24 14.30 -10.49
N LEU A 24 -5.19 13.92 -9.63
CA LEU A 24 -5.09 14.00 -8.18
C LEU A 24 -4.83 12.62 -7.55
N SER A 25 -4.99 11.51 -8.29
CA SER A 25 -4.61 10.20 -7.77
C SER A 25 -3.09 9.99 -7.72
N GLN A 26 -2.59 9.51 -6.58
CA GLN A 26 -1.17 9.25 -6.37
C GLN A 26 -0.93 8.14 -5.35
N ILE A 27 0.24 7.52 -5.48
CA ILE A 27 0.85 6.64 -4.47
C ILE A 27 2.01 7.39 -3.85
N GLY A 28 2.12 7.38 -2.53
CA GLY A 28 3.10 8.19 -1.79
C GLY A 28 2.90 9.68 -2.02
N GLY A 29 3.91 10.48 -1.67
CA GLY A 29 3.83 11.94 -1.64
C GLY A 29 2.82 12.49 -0.63
N ARG A 30 2.87 13.79 -0.37
CA ARG A 30 1.96 14.40 0.63
C ARG A 30 0.50 14.36 0.16
N PRO A 31 -0.45 13.99 1.03
CA PRO A 31 -1.86 13.98 0.67
C PRO A 31 -2.47 15.37 0.60
N ASN A 32 -3.51 15.54 -0.21
CA ASN A 32 -4.36 16.72 -0.24
C ASN A 32 -5.53 16.54 0.75
N LEU A 33 -5.31 16.80 2.04
CA LEU A 33 -6.32 16.56 3.08
C LEU A 33 -7.08 17.83 3.45
N PRO A 34 -8.37 17.73 3.81
CA PRO A 34 -9.09 18.82 4.44
C PRO A 34 -8.35 19.34 5.68
N PRO A 35 -8.30 20.67 5.90
CA PRO A 35 -7.50 21.27 6.96
C PRO A 35 -8.00 20.92 8.37
N ASP A 36 -9.29 20.61 8.50
CA ASP A 36 -10.00 20.27 9.72
C ASP A 36 -9.90 18.78 10.10
N TRP A 37 -9.42 17.93 9.20
CA TRP A 37 -9.30 16.50 9.46
C TRP A 37 -8.11 16.17 10.37
N VAL A 38 -8.35 15.34 11.38
CA VAL A 38 -7.28 14.80 12.22
C VAL A 38 -6.45 13.79 11.42
N TRP A 39 -5.13 13.81 11.60
CA TRP A 39 -4.26 12.80 10.98
C TRP A 39 -4.50 11.43 11.65
N PRO A 40 -4.68 10.34 10.90
CA PRO A 40 -4.86 9.01 11.49
C PRO A 40 -3.71 8.55 12.39
N THR A 41 -4.02 8.03 13.57
CA THR A 41 -3.03 7.52 14.54
C THR A 41 -3.38 6.11 15.02
N ILE A 42 -2.39 5.46 15.65
CA ILE A 42 -2.53 4.23 16.43
C ILE A 42 -1.97 4.44 17.82
N ASP A 43 -2.67 3.94 18.84
CA ASP A 43 -2.22 3.92 20.23
C ASP A 43 -1.69 2.52 20.57
N PHE A 44 -0.57 2.46 21.29
CA PHE A 44 0.06 1.23 21.74
C PHE A 44 -0.23 0.97 23.22
N GLU A 45 -0.07 -0.29 23.65
CA GLU A 45 -0.33 -0.72 25.03
C GLU A 45 0.56 -0.03 26.07
N ASP A 46 1.75 0.41 25.67
CA ASP A 46 2.68 1.17 26.53
C ASP A 46 2.27 2.64 26.71
N GLY A 47 1.14 3.05 26.14
CA GLY A 47 0.60 4.40 26.20
C GLY A 47 1.22 5.37 25.20
N THR A 48 2.07 4.89 24.28
CA THR A 48 2.58 5.71 23.18
C THR A 48 1.58 5.77 22.03
N THR A 49 1.66 6.84 21.23
CA THR A 49 0.83 7.04 20.03
C THR A 49 1.74 7.32 18.85
N ALA A 50 1.44 6.72 17.70
CA ALA A 50 2.14 7.02 16.45
C ALA A 50 1.15 7.39 15.33
N SER A 51 1.56 8.34 14.52
CA SER A 51 0.88 8.69 13.28
C SER A 51 1.02 7.60 12.22
N LEU A 52 -0.08 7.23 11.57
CA LEU A 52 -0.06 6.29 10.46
C LEU A 52 0.55 6.93 9.21
N ASP A 53 1.23 6.11 8.42
CA ASP A 53 1.87 6.55 7.18
C ASP A 53 0.83 6.71 6.08
N PHE A 54 0.87 7.83 5.37
CA PHE A 54 0.08 7.97 4.15
C PHE A 54 0.64 7.06 3.05
N LEU A 55 -0.24 6.32 2.38
CA LEU A 55 0.12 5.37 1.33
C LEU A 55 -0.32 5.83 -0.05
N ALA A 56 -1.56 6.29 -0.18
CA ALA A 56 -2.13 6.67 -1.46
C ALA A 56 -3.39 7.52 -1.29
N GLN A 57 -3.71 8.31 -2.31
CA GLN A 57 -5.02 8.91 -2.49
C GLN A 57 -5.54 8.57 -3.89
N ILE A 58 -6.83 8.29 -3.99
CA ILE A 58 -7.50 7.89 -5.22
C ILE A 58 -8.73 8.78 -5.43
N ASN A 59 -8.68 9.62 -6.45
CA ASN A 59 -9.82 10.41 -6.88
C ASN A 59 -10.78 9.50 -7.63
N LEU A 60 -11.97 9.29 -7.07
CA LEU A 60 -12.97 8.38 -7.60
C LEU A 60 -13.53 8.84 -8.95
N GLU A 61 -13.43 10.13 -9.28
CA GLU A 61 -13.82 10.67 -10.59
C GLU A 61 -12.84 10.29 -11.72
N GLU A 62 -11.60 9.95 -11.37
CA GLU A 62 -10.58 9.52 -12.34
C GLU A 62 -10.69 8.01 -12.68
N LEU A 63 -11.48 7.26 -11.92
CA LEU A 63 -11.66 5.83 -12.14
C LEU A 63 -12.58 5.58 -13.35
N PRO A 64 -12.18 4.68 -14.28
CA PRO A 64 -13.03 4.30 -15.40
C PRO A 64 -14.27 3.53 -14.93
N ASP A 65 -15.36 3.61 -15.70
CA ASP A 65 -16.59 2.88 -15.40
C ASP A 65 -16.47 1.42 -15.86
N ILE A 66 -16.46 0.50 -14.89
CA ILE A 66 -16.48 -0.95 -15.09
C ILE A 66 -17.49 -1.56 -14.11
N GLU A 67 -17.91 -2.81 -14.30
CA GLU A 67 -18.89 -3.46 -13.40
C GLU A 67 -18.50 -3.37 -11.91
N ALA A 68 -17.23 -3.63 -11.59
CA ALA A 68 -16.71 -3.52 -10.22
C ALA A 68 -16.75 -2.10 -9.63
N ARG A 69 -16.85 -1.06 -10.48
CA ARG A 69 -16.90 0.36 -10.08
C ARG A 69 -18.16 0.67 -9.28
N GLY A 70 -19.24 -0.10 -9.47
CA GLY A 70 -20.52 0.08 -8.78
C GLY A 70 -20.45 -0.08 -7.25
N ALA A 71 -19.40 -0.70 -6.72
CA ALA A 71 -19.19 -0.83 -5.28
C ALA A 71 -18.63 0.44 -4.60
N LEU A 72 -18.16 1.42 -5.39
CA LEU A 72 -17.55 2.65 -4.89
C LEU A 72 -18.42 3.86 -5.24
N PRO A 73 -18.42 4.94 -4.43
CA PRO A 73 -19.08 6.21 -4.78
C PRO A 73 -18.60 6.74 -6.13
N LYS A 74 -19.43 7.41 -6.92
CA LYS A 74 -19.06 7.89 -8.27
C LYS A 74 -18.04 9.05 -8.25
N SER A 75 -17.95 9.79 -7.14
CA SER A 75 -17.08 10.94 -6.95
C SER A 75 -16.49 10.99 -5.53
N GLY A 76 -15.56 11.92 -5.32
CA GLY A 76 -14.86 12.14 -4.06
C GLY A 76 -13.45 11.51 -4.04
N MET A 77 -12.77 11.64 -2.91
CA MET A 77 -11.39 11.18 -2.72
C MET A 77 -11.31 10.12 -1.63
N LEU A 78 -10.61 9.02 -1.91
CA LEU A 78 -10.19 8.05 -0.90
C LEU A 78 -8.75 8.32 -0.48
N TYR A 79 -8.47 8.18 0.81
CA TYR A 79 -7.12 8.26 1.37
C TYR A 79 -6.81 6.99 2.15
N PHE A 80 -5.63 6.44 1.94
CA PHE A 80 -5.17 5.19 2.55
C PHE A 80 -3.99 5.46 3.48
N PHE A 81 -4.10 4.99 4.72
CA PHE A 81 -3.06 5.10 5.74
C PHE A 81 -2.80 3.74 6.38
N ALA A 82 -1.56 3.44 6.72
CA ALA A 82 -1.21 2.27 7.53
C ALA A 82 0.07 2.46 8.33
N LEU A 83 0.28 1.65 9.34
CA LEU A 83 1.55 1.51 10.03
C LEU A 83 2.52 0.78 9.10
N SER A 84 3.38 1.51 8.39
CA SER A 84 4.26 0.93 7.35
C SER A 84 5.68 0.64 7.84
N GLN A 85 6.09 1.26 8.95
CA GLN A 85 7.40 1.06 9.56
C GLN A 85 7.32 0.19 10.82
N SER A 86 7.00 -1.08 10.60
CA SER A 86 6.97 -2.09 11.65
C SER A 86 7.80 -3.30 11.25
N ASN A 87 8.51 -3.89 12.23
CA ASN A 87 9.17 -5.19 12.06
C ASN A 87 8.20 -6.37 12.26
N GLU A 88 7.01 -6.09 12.78
CA GLU A 88 5.92 -7.05 12.94
C GLU A 88 4.89 -6.90 11.80
N PRO A 89 4.20 -7.97 11.40
CA PRO A 89 3.08 -7.91 10.46
C PRO A 89 1.99 -6.93 10.92
N LEU A 90 1.32 -6.28 9.96
CA LEU A 90 0.29 -5.26 10.25
C LEU A 90 -0.87 -5.85 11.06
N GLU A 91 -1.20 -7.11 10.83
CA GLU A 91 -2.28 -7.85 11.48
C GLU A 91 -2.04 -8.00 12.99
N SER A 92 -0.78 -8.00 13.44
CA SER A 92 -0.42 -8.09 14.86
C SER A 92 -0.90 -6.89 15.68
N TYR A 93 -1.17 -5.77 15.02
CA TYR A 93 -1.62 -4.51 15.65
C TYR A 93 -3.14 -4.32 15.62
N GLY A 94 -3.87 -5.28 15.04
CA GLY A 94 -5.33 -5.21 14.89
C GLY A 94 -5.79 -4.15 13.88
N SER A 95 -7.10 -3.89 13.85
CA SER A 95 -7.72 -2.98 12.88
C SER A 95 -7.27 -1.53 13.02
N ASP A 96 -6.62 -1.19 14.13
CA ASP A 96 -6.17 0.15 14.39
C ASP A 96 -4.95 0.57 13.57
N ALA A 97 -4.26 -0.39 12.97
CA ALA A 97 -3.05 -0.15 12.20
C ALA A 97 -3.27 0.38 10.78
N TRP A 98 -4.51 0.52 10.30
CA TRP A 98 -4.81 1.11 8.99
C TRP A 98 -6.09 1.94 9.01
N ARG A 99 -6.15 2.98 8.17
CA ARG A 99 -7.35 3.81 7.99
C ARG A 99 -7.61 4.09 6.53
N VAL A 100 -8.88 4.01 6.14
CA VAL A 100 -9.37 4.52 4.87
C VAL A 100 -10.32 5.66 5.16
N LEU A 101 -10.00 6.84 4.67
CA LEU A 101 -10.85 8.03 4.81
C LEU A 101 -11.50 8.33 3.46
N TYR A 102 -12.76 8.79 3.49
CA TYR A 102 -13.51 9.18 2.30
C TYR A 102 -13.96 10.64 2.41
N TYR A 103 -13.54 11.46 1.46
CA TYR A 103 -13.98 12.85 1.31
C TYR A 103 -14.96 12.92 0.13
N PRO A 104 -16.23 13.28 0.37
CA PRO A 104 -17.26 13.21 -0.66
C PRO A 104 -17.20 14.35 -1.69
N ASP A 105 -16.61 15.50 -1.33
CA ASP A 105 -16.56 16.68 -2.18
C ASP A 105 -15.34 16.67 -3.13
N ASN A 106 -15.24 17.69 -3.99
CA ASN A 106 -14.14 17.82 -4.92
C ASN A 106 -12.82 18.16 -4.20
N PRO A 107 -11.77 17.33 -4.31
CA PRO A 107 -10.48 17.56 -3.66
C PRO A 107 -9.58 18.56 -4.39
N ALA A 108 -9.97 19.11 -5.54
CA ALA A 108 -9.13 19.96 -6.39
C ALA A 108 -8.55 21.20 -5.68
N ASP A 109 -9.30 21.79 -4.75
CA ASP A 109 -8.88 22.97 -3.99
C ASP A 109 -8.15 22.62 -2.68
N LEU A 110 -8.00 21.34 -2.36
CA LEU A 110 -7.34 20.91 -1.12
C LEU A 110 -5.82 21.08 -1.23
N SER A 111 -5.26 21.77 -0.25
CA SER A 111 -3.81 21.96 -0.16
C SER A 111 -3.11 20.69 0.29
N SER A 112 -1.89 20.49 -0.22
CA SER A 112 -1.04 19.39 0.21
C SER A 112 -0.62 19.56 1.67
N ARG A 113 -0.74 18.49 2.48
CA ARG A 113 -0.45 18.50 3.92
C ARG A 113 0.81 17.69 4.23
N PRO A 114 1.83 18.28 4.90
CA PRO A 114 2.99 17.50 5.34
C PRO A 114 2.60 16.46 6.38
N ALA A 115 3.31 15.34 6.40
CA ALA A 115 3.13 14.33 7.43
C ALA A 115 3.59 14.86 8.81
N PRO A 116 2.98 14.36 9.91
CA PRO A 116 3.47 14.56 11.27
C PRO A 116 4.94 14.12 11.44
N GLU A 117 5.60 14.58 12.50
CA GLU A 117 7.04 14.31 12.69
C GLU A 117 7.35 12.87 13.09
N ASP A 118 6.39 12.23 13.74
CA ASP A 118 6.39 10.85 14.25
C ASP A 118 5.84 9.84 13.23
N ALA A 119 5.23 10.32 12.13
CA ALA A 119 4.90 9.45 11.02
C ALA A 119 6.22 8.90 10.44
N GLY A 120 6.23 7.60 10.14
CA GLY A 120 7.40 6.90 9.62
C GLY A 120 8.08 7.63 8.47
N TRP A 121 7.30 8.42 7.70
CA TRP A 121 7.73 9.40 6.70
C TRP A 121 8.98 10.23 7.00
N LYS A 122 9.27 10.60 8.25
CA LYS A 122 10.48 11.36 8.61
C LYS A 122 11.71 10.50 8.91
N ILE A 123 11.51 9.20 8.97
CA ILE A 123 12.47 8.25 9.48
C ILE A 123 13.08 7.49 8.29
N ASP A 124 14.07 8.11 7.62
CA ASP A 124 14.88 7.46 6.57
C ASP A 124 15.85 6.43 7.17
N HIS A 125 15.35 5.44 7.93
CA HIS A 125 16.17 4.35 8.48
C HIS A 125 16.71 3.40 7.39
N LEU A 126 16.22 3.54 6.15
CA LEU A 126 16.58 2.67 5.04
C LEU A 126 17.62 3.30 4.10
N ASP A 127 18.09 4.52 4.39
CA ASP A 127 18.97 5.31 3.51
C ASP A 127 18.45 5.33 2.06
N TYR A 128 17.13 5.39 1.86
CA TYR A 128 16.54 5.26 0.54
C TYR A 128 17.02 6.40 -0.37
N GLY A 129 17.28 7.58 0.23
CA GLY A 129 17.90 8.73 -0.44
C GLY A 129 19.32 8.48 -0.96
N GLN A 130 20.03 7.46 -0.47
CA GLN A 130 21.39 7.08 -0.87
C GLN A 130 21.45 5.95 -1.90
N THR A 131 20.31 5.34 -2.25
CA THR A 131 20.25 4.27 -3.27
C THR A 131 20.26 4.85 -4.69
N ASP A 132 20.71 4.09 -5.69
CA ASP A 132 20.61 4.50 -7.11
C ASP A 132 19.16 4.80 -7.52
N ALA A 133 18.19 4.14 -6.88
CA ALA A 133 16.77 4.38 -7.11
C ALA A 133 16.31 5.78 -6.68
N SER A 134 17.07 6.46 -5.80
CA SER A 134 16.79 7.84 -5.41
C SER A 134 16.94 8.82 -6.57
N SER A 135 17.76 8.50 -7.58
CA SER A 135 17.93 9.31 -8.80
C SER A 135 16.67 9.39 -9.66
N TYR A 136 15.76 8.42 -9.51
CA TYR A 136 14.45 8.42 -10.18
C TYR A 136 13.40 9.23 -9.42
N ARG A 137 13.73 9.81 -8.25
CA ARG A 137 12.83 10.74 -7.57
C ARG A 137 12.75 12.04 -8.35
N ASN A 138 11.68 12.79 -8.12
CA ASN A 138 11.67 14.21 -8.51
C ASN A 138 12.88 14.89 -7.83
N PRO A 139 13.84 15.45 -8.60
CA PRO A 139 15.03 16.10 -8.03
C PRO A 139 14.69 17.32 -7.17
N ASP A 140 13.53 17.93 -7.40
CA ASP A 140 12.98 19.04 -6.60
C ASP A 140 12.16 18.55 -5.40
N GLY A 141 11.99 17.23 -5.26
CA GLY A 141 11.30 16.60 -4.14
C GLY A 141 12.13 16.65 -2.86
N PRO A 142 11.50 16.80 -1.69
CA PRO A 142 12.22 16.86 -0.41
C PRO A 142 12.97 15.55 -0.14
N ARG A 143 14.24 15.68 0.24
CA ARG A 143 15.21 14.56 0.44
C ARG A 143 14.95 13.67 1.66
N GLY A 144 13.78 13.73 2.27
CA GLY A 144 13.45 12.96 3.49
C GLY A 144 12.05 12.36 3.48
N GLU A 145 11.35 12.33 2.35
CA GLU A 145 10.08 11.60 2.24
C GLU A 145 10.37 10.14 1.87
N LEU A 146 9.87 9.16 2.65
CA LEU A 146 10.05 7.74 2.32
C LEU A 146 9.41 7.35 0.99
N PHE A 147 8.21 7.85 0.74
CA PHE A 147 7.44 7.50 -0.46
C PHE A 147 7.36 8.73 -1.38
N PRO A 148 8.10 8.75 -2.51
CA PRO A 148 7.99 9.84 -3.46
C PRO A 148 6.56 9.95 -3.98
N ARG A 149 6.12 11.17 -4.31
CA ARG A 149 4.85 11.37 -5.02
C ARG A 149 4.91 10.65 -6.37
N CYS A 150 4.09 9.63 -6.55
CA CYS A 150 3.93 8.92 -7.81
C CYS A 150 2.49 9.09 -8.29
N THR A 151 2.24 10.06 -9.18
CA THR A 151 0.94 10.20 -9.83
C THR A 151 0.61 8.95 -10.65
N VAL A 152 -0.64 8.51 -10.58
CA VAL A 152 -1.13 7.34 -11.31
C VAL A 152 -2.26 7.72 -12.26
N ARG A 153 -2.33 7.01 -13.39
CA ARG A 153 -3.49 6.98 -14.27
C ARG A 153 -4.14 5.61 -14.25
N PHE A 154 -5.41 5.55 -14.59
CA PHE A 154 -6.18 4.32 -14.58
C PHE A 154 -6.41 3.78 -15.99
N THR A 155 -6.07 2.52 -16.21
CA THR A 155 -6.27 1.83 -17.48
C THR A 155 -7.16 0.62 -17.26
N VAL A 156 -8.23 0.48 -18.05
CA VAL A 156 -9.04 -0.74 -18.03
C VAL A 156 -8.28 -1.84 -18.73
N ILE A 157 -8.10 -2.97 -18.04
CA ILE A 157 -7.47 -4.16 -18.57
C ILE A 157 -8.40 -5.36 -18.44
N ASP A 158 -8.21 -6.34 -19.32
CA ASP A 158 -8.77 -7.67 -19.13
C ASP A 158 -7.80 -8.49 -18.31
N VAL A 159 -8.22 -8.89 -17.11
CA VAL A 159 -7.52 -9.89 -16.31
C VAL A 159 -8.20 -11.23 -16.48
N TRP A 160 -7.41 -12.29 -16.32
CA TRP A 160 -8.01 -13.60 -16.06
C TRP A 160 -8.83 -13.48 -14.79
N ASP A 161 -10.03 -14.07 -14.77
CA ASP A 161 -10.73 -14.22 -13.50
C ASP A 161 -9.79 -14.88 -12.51
N LEU A 162 -9.35 -14.12 -11.50
CA LEU A 162 -8.71 -14.72 -10.35
C LEU A 162 -9.72 -15.73 -9.82
N PRO A 163 -9.30 -16.99 -9.58
CA PRO A 163 -10.21 -17.95 -8.98
C PRO A 163 -10.73 -17.29 -7.70
N ARG A 164 -12.04 -17.08 -7.63
CA ARG A 164 -12.67 -16.57 -6.41
C ARG A 164 -12.54 -17.68 -5.37
N PHE A 165 -11.45 -17.73 -4.64
CA PHE A 165 -11.23 -18.77 -3.65
C PHE A 165 -12.21 -18.54 -2.49
N SER A 166 -12.97 -19.57 -2.13
CA SER A 166 -13.94 -19.53 -1.04
C SER A 166 -13.30 -19.63 0.36
N GLY A 167 -11.99 -19.44 0.47
CA GLY A 167 -11.19 -19.69 1.68
C GLY A 167 -10.24 -20.88 1.53
N ARG A 168 -9.58 -21.25 2.64
CA ARG A 168 -8.55 -22.30 2.71
C ARG A 168 -9.01 -23.67 2.20
N ASP A 169 -10.30 -23.97 2.32
CA ASP A 169 -10.89 -25.25 1.93
C ASP A 169 -11.39 -25.29 0.48
N ASP A 170 -11.12 -24.27 -0.33
CA ASP A 170 -11.56 -24.26 -1.73
C ASP A 170 -10.90 -25.41 -2.51
N PRO A 171 -11.68 -26.35 -3.08
CA PRO A 171 -11.13 -27.52 -3.76
C PRO A 171 -10.25 -27.18 -4.99
N ARG A 172 -10.30 -25.94 -5.48
CA ARG A 172 -9.42 -25.43 -6.54
C ARG A 172 -8.02 -25.04 -6.05
N LEU A 173 -7.82 -24.92 -4.74
CA LEU A 173 -6.50 -24.69 -4.12
C LEU A 173 -5.65 -25.95 -4.02
N ARG A 174 -6.24 -27.15 -4.16
CA ARG A 174 -5.55 -28.45 -4.03
C ARG A 174 -4.24 -28.59 -4.83
N PRO A 175 -4.16 -28.12 -6.09
CA PRO A 175 -2.91 -28.21 -6.86
C PRO A 175 -1.83 -27.21 -6.40
N PHE A 176 -2.18 -26.24 -5.56
CA PHE A 176 -1.32 -25.17 -5.07
C PHE A 176 -1.11 -25.24 -3.55
N GLU A 177 -1.52 -26.33 -2.91
CA GLU A 177 -1.38 -26.54 -1.45
C GLU A 177 0.08 -26.35 -0.99
N ASP A 178 1.05 -26.73 -1.82
CA ASP A 178 2.49 -26.55 -1.54
C ASP A 178 2.97 -25.09 -1.65
N ALA A 179 2.21 -24.22 -2.33
CA ALA A 179 2.53 -22.81 -2.55
C ALA A 179 1.81 -21.87 -1.56
N ILE A 180 0.81 -22.37 -0.83
CA ILE A 180 0.20 -21.67 0.28
C ILE A 180 1.14 -21.84 1.47
N CYS A 181 2.07 -20.90 1.64
CA CYS A 181 2.94 -20.87 2.80
C CYS A 181 2.11 -21.01 4.07
N GLY A 182 2.40 -22.04 4.86
CA GLY A 182 1.75 -22.27 6.15
C GLY A 182 1.91 -21.07 7.08
N GLU A 183 1.05 -21.02 8.09
CA GLU A 183 1.08 -20.02 9.17
C GLU A 183 2.52 -19.73 9.63
N PRO A 184 2.87 -18.47 9.93
CA PRO A 184 4.26 -18.04 10.19
C PRO A 184 4.97 -18.82 11.31
N ALA A 185 4.22 -19.49 12.20
CA ALA A 185 4.76 -20.38 13.24
C ALA A 185 5.56 -21.59 12.68
N ASP A 186 5.22 -22.09 11.49
CA ASP A 186 5.93 -23.23 10.88
C ASP A 186 7.25 -22.83 10.23
N LEU A 187 7.41 -21.57 9.83
CA LEU A 187 8.64 -21.08 9.22
C LEU A 187 9.79 -20.97 10.25
N ALA A 188 9.47 -20.56 11.47
CA ALA A 188 10.42 -20.49 12.59
C ALA A 188 10.95 -21.88 12.99
N SER A 189 10.06 -22.89 13.01
CA SER A 189 10.42 -24.28 13.32
C SER A 189 11.29 -24.92 12.24
N GLN A 190 11.04 -24.60 10.96
CA GLN A 190 11.85 -25.09 9.84
C GLN A 190 13.23 -24.43 9.74
N LEU A 191 13.34 -23.15 10.10
CA LEU A 191 14.63 -22.45 10.18
C LEU A 191 15.48 -22.92 11.37
N ALA A 192 14.85 -23.21 12.52
CA ALA A 192 15.53 -23.79 13.68
C ALA A 192 16.07 -25.21 13.40
N LEU A 193 15.33 -26.03 12.64
CA LEU A 193 15.79 -27.36 12.24
C LEU A 193 17.02 -27.30 11.31
N ARG A 194 17.03 -26.38 10.35
CA ARG A 194 18.16 -26.20 9.41
C ARG A 194 19.43 -25.67 10.08
N MET A 195 19.29 -24.84 11.12
CA MET A 195 20.40 -24.33 11.93
C MET A 195 20.99 -25.42 12.85
N SER A 196 20.18 -26.38 13.31
CA SER A 196 20.63 -27.51 14.14
C SER A 196 21.35 -28.61 13.34
N SER A 197 21.08 -28.74 12.04
CA SER A 197 21.72 -29.72 11.16
C SER A 197 23.08 -29.28 10.59
N GLY A 198 23.55 -28.07 10.93
CA GLY A 198 24.79 -27.49 10.38
C GLY A 198 26.08 -27.80 11.14
N ILE A 199 26.04 -28.53 12.26
CA ILE A 199 27.23 -28.83 13.07
C ILE A 199 27.36 -30.35 13.25
N SER A 200 27.89 -31.06 12.25
CA SER A 200 28.60 -32.34 12.47
C SER A 200 29.29 -32.86 11.20
N GLY A 201 30.60 -32.59 11.09
CA GLY A 201 31.64 -33.44 10.47
C GLY A 201 31.60 -33.61 8.94
N LYS A 202 32.69 -33.41 8.19
CA LYS A 202 34.05 -34.03 8.28
C LYS A 202 34.84 -33.42 7.08
N ILE A 203 36.12 -33.09 7.06
CA ILE A 203 37.39 -33.53 7.69
C ILE A 203 38.31 -32.31 7.74
#